data_AF-A0A432SZV4-F1
#
_entry.id   AF-A0A432SZV4-F1
#
_cell.length_a   1.000
_cell.length_b   1.000
_cell.length_c   1.000
_cell.angle_alpha   90.00
_cell.angle_beta   90.00
_cell.angle_gamma   90.00
#
_symmetry.space_group_name_H-M   'P 1'
#
loop_
_entity.id
_entity.type
_entity.pdbx_description
1 polymer ?
#
loop_
_entity_poly.entity_id
_entity_poly.type
_entity_poly.pdbx_seq_one_letter_code
_entity_poly.pdbx_strand_id
1 'polypeptide(L)'
;MSNKKASVWTSIPFWRRSAAWVTGVASVLLIWLTFDSISQINMGTESDLKNGIDKRVPAATVINYKIGYAMDAKRGHEVPTIGEKQLFFGKEWNEEDAKNLLHLGKLTSQSKNCMNCHTLLGNGAYYAPDLTKAWLDPAWKDGGPMQGMTGKNSVEEAISEFLQHPSQYPTHARMMPDLKITKEESMGLVAFLKHMSSIDTNGFPRNFSKTDEQFKRGGSNAH
;
A
#
# COMPACT_ATOMS: atom_id res chain seq x y z
N MET A 1 53.09 39.92 10.16
CA MET A 1 52.92 38.46 10.32
C MET A 1 51.89 37.97 9.30
N SER A 2 52.21 36.92 8.56
CA SER A 2 51.63 36.60 7.25
C SER A 2 50.14 36.26 7.29
N ASN A 3 49.33 37.10 6.65
CA ASN A 3 47.90 36.86 6.42
C ASN A 3 47.66 35.96 5.19
N LYS A 4 48.41 34.85 5.07
CA LYS A 4 48.19 33.85 4.02
C LYS A 4 47.21 32.81 4.57
N LYS A 5 46.00 32.74 4.00
CA LYS A 5 45.09 31.61 4.23
C LYS A 5 45.82 30.33 3.80
N ALA A 6 46.23 29.52 4.77
CA ALA A 6 47.00 28.30 4.52
C ALA A 6 46.24 27.28 3.66
N SER A 7 44.91 27.35 3.64
CA SER A 7 44.05 26.50 2.81
C SER A 7 42.62 27.04 2.77
N VAL A 8 41.85 26.66 1.75
CA VAL A 8 40.40 26.88 1.70
C VAL A 8 39.69 26.14 2.85
N TRP A 9 40.26 25.00 3.27
CA TRP A 9 39.72 24.15 4.33
C TRP A 9 39.77 24.77 5.73
N THR A 10 40.64 25.76 5.97
CA THR A 10 40.70 26.48 7.26
C THR A 10 39.93 27.81 7.24
N SER A 11 39.30 28.16 6.11
CA SER A 11 38.61 29.43 5.92
C SER A 11 37.17 29.39 6.44
N ILE A 12 36.92 29.95 7.62
CA ILE A 12 35.56 30.09 8.20
C ILE A 12 34.57 30.74 7.21
N PRO A 13 34.89 31.84 6.49
CA PRO A 13 33.96 32.42 5.52
C PRO A 13 33.64 31.52 4.33
N PHE A 14 34.55 30.61 3.96
CA PHE A 14 34.31 29.65 2.87
C PHE A 14 33.24 28.66 3.34
N TRP A 15 33.48 28.00 4.47
CA TRP A 15 32.55 27.02 5.03
C TRP A 15 31.18 27.59 5.35
N ARG A 16 31.12 28.82 5.88
CA ARG A 16 29.83 29.50 6.13
C ARG A 16 29.04 29.72 4.83
N ARG A 17 29.70 30.14 3.76
CA ARG A 17 29.06 30.32 2.44
C ARG A 17 28.67 28.99 1.82
N SER A 18 29.54 27.98 1.88
CA SER A 18 29.27 26.64 1.37
C SER A 18 28.09 26.00 2.10
N ALA A 19 28.02 26.11 3.43
CA ALA A 19 26.88 25.64 4.22
C ALA A 19 25.59 26.35 3.79
N ALA A 20 25.61 27.69 3.64
CA ALA A 20 24.44 28.42 3.16
C ALA A 20 23.99 27.98 1.75
N TRP A 21 24.94 27.75 0.83
CA TRP A 21 24.64 27.27 -0.53
C TRP A 21 24.11 25.85 -0.56
N VAL A 22 24.77 24.91 0.13
CA VAL A 22 24.34 23.50 0.17
C VAL A 22 22.95 23.39 0.79
N THR A 23 22.71 24.06 1.92
CA THR A 23 21.39 24.09 2.54
C THR A 23 20.36 24.73 1.61
N GLY A 24 20.66 25.88 1.02
CA GLY A 24 19.75 26.58 0.10
C GLY A 24 19.35 25.74 -1.11
N VAL A 25 20.32 25.14 -1.80
CA VAL A 25 20.06 24.28 -2.97
C VAL A 25 19.33 23.00 -2.56
N ALA A 26 19.73 22.36 -1.46
CA ALA A 26 19.04 21.17 -0.96
C ALA A 26 17.58 21.48 -0.61
N SER A 27 17.30 22.62 0.04
CA SER A 27 15.93 23.05 0.34
C SER A 27 15.10 23.26 -0.92
N VAL A 28 15.64 23.93 -1.95
CA VAL A 28 14.93 24.13 -3.23
C VAL A 28 14.67 22.79 -3.92
N LEU A 29 15.65 21.89 -3.93
CA LEU A 29 15.50 20.55 -4.51
C LEU A 29 14.42 19.74 -3.78
N LEU A 30 14.40 19.77 -2.45
CA LEU A 30 13.38 19.10 -1.65
C LEU A 30 11.98 19.66 -1.91
N ILE A 31 11.84 20.99 -2.04
CA ILE A 31 10.57 21.62 -2.40
C ILE A 31 10.09 21.11 -3.77
N TRP A 32 10.99 21.07 -4.77
CA TRP A 32 10.64 20.58 -6.10
C TRP A 32 10.24 19.10 -6.09
N LEU A 33 11.02 18.24 -5.44
CA LEU A 33 10.71 16.81 -5.28
C LEU A 33 9.41 16.57 -4.51
N THR A 34 9.05 17.49 -3.60
CA THR A 34 7.77 17.44 -2.89
C THR A 34 6.60 17.62 -3.85
N PHE A 35 6.63 18.61 -4.73
CA PHE A 35 5.58 18.82 -5.73
C PHE A 35 5.51 17.66 -6.74
N ASP A 36 6.66 17.15 -7.19
CA ASP A 36 6.70 15.96 -8.04
C ASP A 36 6.04 14.76 -7.33
N SER A 37 6.43 14.50 -6.09
CA SER A 37 5.86 13.41 -5.29
C SER A 37 4.35 13.56 -5.09
N ILE A 38 3.87 14.77 -4.75
CA ILE A 38 2.44 15.06 -4.61
C ILE A 38 1.69 14.70 -5.90
N SER A 39 2.23 15.08 -7.07
CA SER A 39 1.59 14.76 -8.35
C SER A 39 1.46 13.26 -8.61
N GLN A 40 2.42 12.46 -8.13
CA GLN A 40 2.45 11.00 -8.30
C GLN A 40 1.55 10.26 -7.30
N ILE A 41 1.37 10.78 -6.09
CA ILE A 41 0.61 10.12 -5.01
C ILE A 41 -0.83 10.64 -4.87
N ASN A 42 -1.21 11.66 -5.63
CA ASN A 42 -2.58 12.16 -5.63
C ASN A 42 -3.54 11.08 -6.14
N MET A 43 -4.61 10.87 -5.36
CA MET A 43 -5.66 9.91 -5.71
C MET A 43 -6.36 10.31 -7.01
N GLY A 44 -6.62 9.32 -7.86
CA GLY A 44 -7.44 9.48 -9.05
C GLY A 44 -8.91 9.76 -8.75
N THR A 45 -9.64 10.11 -9.80
CA THR A 45 -11.08 10.36 -9.79
C THR A 45 -11.84 9.22 -10.46
N GLU A 46 -13.14 9.13 -10.23
CA GLU A 46 -13.96 8.09 -10.88
C GLU A 46 -13.91 8.20 -12.42
N SER A 47 -13.78 9.41 -12.97
CA SER A 47 -13.60 9.61 -14.42
C SER A 47 -12.27 9.07 -14.91
N ASP A 48 -11.18 9.24 -14.15
CA ASP A 48 -9.89 8.63 -14.48
C ASP A 48 -10.04 7.11 -14.60
N LEU A 49 -10.73 6.49 -13.63
CA LEU A 49 -10.95 5.05 -13.59
C LEU A 49 -11.79 4.56 -14.79
N LYS A 50 -12.88 5.27 -15.12
CA LYS A 50 -13.77 4.92 -16.25
C LYS A 50 -13.09 5.08 -17.61
N ASN A 51 -12.20 6.05 -17.73
CA ASN A 51 -11.48 6.32 -18.97
C ASN A 51 -10.21 5.46 -19.13
N GLY A 52 -9.95 4.53 -18.19
CA GLY A 52 -8.74 3.70 -18.21
C GLY A 52 -7.45 4.51 -18.03
N ILE A 53 -7.51 5.62 -17.29
CA ILE A 53 -6.34 6.44 -16.97
C ILE A 53 -5.60 5.80 -15.79
N ASP A 54 -4.42 5.26 -16.06
CA ASP A 54 -3.55 4.59 -15.09
C ASP A 54 -2.85 5.58 -14.17
N LYS A 55 -3.58 6.11 -13.18
CA LYS A 55 -2.97 6.82 -12.04
C LYS A 55 -2.39 5.82 -11.05
N ARG A 56 -1.24 6.15 -10.47
CA ARG A 56 -0.57 5.29 -9.47
C ARG A 56 -1.45 4.98 -8.26
N VAL A 57 -2.20 5.97 -7.81
CA VAL A 57 -3.20 5.82 -6.75
C VAL A 57 -4.58 5.93 -7.40
N PRO A 58 -5.32 4.82 -7.56
CA PRO A 58 -6.62 4.85 -8.22
C PRO A 58 -7.68 5.52 -7.36
N ALA A 59 -8.83 5.82 -7.96
CA ALA A 59 -9.98 6.41 -7.28
C ALA A 59 -10.51 5.53 -6.15
N ALA A 60 -11.19 6.15 -5.18
CA ALA A 60 -11.78 5.42 -4.06
C ALA A 60 -12.77 4.32 -4.51
N THR A 61 -13.48 4.56 -5.62
CA THR A 61 -14.44 3.62 -6.22
C THR A 61 -13.82 2.34 -6.76
N VAL A 62 -12.48 2.23 -6.79
CA VAL A 62 -11.78 1.00 -7.20
C VAL A 62 -12.17 -0.22 -6.34
N ILE A 63 -12.68 0.00 -5.12
CA ILE A 63 -13.23 -1.07 -4.27
C ILE A 63 -14.41 -1.81 -4.90
N ASN A 64 -15.09 -1.19 -5.89
CA ASN A 64 -16.17 -1.82 -6.66
C ASN A 64 -15.66 -2.63 -7.86
N TYR A 65 -14.36 -2.90 -7.95
CA TYR A 65 -13.75 -3.62 -9.09
C TYR A 65 -12.90 -4.78 -8.59
N LYS A 66 -12.74 -5.80 -9.44
CA LYS A 66 -11.78 -6.88 -9.19
C LYS A 66 -10.37 -6.35 -9.35
N ILE A 67 -9.51 -6.61 -8.37
CA ILE A 67 -8.11 -6.20 -8.39
C ILE A 67 -7.26 -7.42 -8.72
N GLY A 68 -6.39 -7.28 -9.70
CA GLY A 68 -5.41 -8.29 -10.10
C GLY A 68 -4.04 -7.66 -10.30
N TYR A 69 -3.08 -8.49 -10.69
CA TYR A 69 -1.75 -8.05 -11.12
C TYR A 69 -1.36 -8.82 -12.38
N ALA A 70 -0.68 -8.13 -13.30
CA ALA A 70 -0.13 -8.72 -14.51
C ALA A 70 1.29 -8.21 -14.76
N MET A 71 2.12 -9.03 -15.39
CA MET A 71 3.46 -8.60 -15.80
C MET A 71 3.36 -7.57 -16.93
N ASP A 72 3.95 -6.39 -16.73
CA ASP A 72 4.14 -5.39 -17.78
C ASP A 72 5.54 -5.58 -18.41
N ALA A 73 5.58 -5.96 -19.69
CA ALA A 73 6.83 -6.22 -20.41
C ALA A 73 7.69 -4.95 -20.59
N LYS A 74 7.08 -3.77 -20.67
CA LYS A 74 7.78 -2.49 -20.82
C LYS A 74 8.39 -2.04 -19.50
N ARG A 75 7.71 -2.29 -18.38
CA ARG A 75 8.16 -1.90 -17.04
C ARG A 75 9.04 -2.96 -16.38
N GLY A 76 8.95 -4.22 -16.82
CA GLY A 76 9.76 -5.33 -16.31
C GLY A 76 9.31 -5.85 -14.94
N HIS A 77 8.10 -5.49 -14.51
CA HIS A 77 7.54 -5.90 -13.22
C HIS A 77 6.01 -5.98 -13.29
N GLU A 78 5.43 -6.55 -12.24
CA GLU A 78 3.98 -6.69 -12.10
C GLU A 78 3.31 -5.36 -11.77
N VAL A 79 2.25 -5.03 -12.52
CA VAL A 79 1.44 -3.83 -12.33
C VAL A 79 0.00 -4.22 -11.94
N PRO A 80 -0.70 -3.38 -11.17
CA PRO A 80 -2.09 -3.65 -10.83
C PRO A 80 -2.98 -3.63 -12.08
N THR A 81 -3.94 -4.53 -12.14
CA THR A 81 -4.99 -4.58 -13.18
C THR A 81 -6.35 -4.41 -12.53
N ILE A 82 -7.18 -3.54 -13.10
CA ILE A 82 -8.53 -3.27 -12.63
C ILE A 82 -9.48 -4.01 -13.58
N GLY A 83 -10.12 -5.05 -13.06
CA GLY A 83 -11.01 -5.94 -13.81
C GLY A 83 -12.46 -5.46 -13.81
N GLU A 84 -13.38 -6.40 -13.95
CA GLU A 84 -14.82 -6.13 -13.96
C GLU A 84 -15.35 -5.61 -12.62
N LYS A 85 -16.53 -4.99 -12.67
CA LYS A 85 -17.23 -4.53 -11.46
C LYS A 85 -17.62 -5.72 -10.58
N GLN A 86 -17.52 -5.51 -9.28
CA GLN A 86 -18.00 -6.43 -8.25
C GLN A 86 -18.66 -5.64 -7.11
N LEU A 87 -19.62 -6.27 -6.46
CA LEU A 87 -20.15 -5.74 -5.21
C LEU A 87 -19.07 -5.80 -4.12
N PHE A 88 -19.15 -4.89 -3.17
CA PHE A 88 -18.26 -4.86 -2.01
C PHE A 88 -19.11 -4.69 -0.76
N PHE A 89 -19.10 -5.69 0.12
CA PHE A 89 -20.07 -5.82 1.21
C PHE A 89 -21.52 -5.75 0.70
N GLY A 90 -21.80 -6.48 -0.39
CA GLY A 90 -23.15 -6.67 -0.94
C GLY A 90 -23.74 -5.47 -1.68
N LYS A 91 -23.02 -4.35 -1.84
CA LYS A 91 -23.48 -3.19 -2.61
C LYS A 91 -22.37 -2.56 -3.46
N GLU A 92 -22.76 -1.76 -4.44
CA GLU A 92 -21.86 -0.82 -5.12
C GLU A 92 -21.79 0.49 -4.32
N TRP A 93 -20.59 1.02 -4.13
CA TRP A 93 -20.35 2.25 -3.38
C TRP A 93 -20.20 3.44 -4.32
N ASN A 94 -20.95 4.52 -4.08
CA ASN A 94 -20.71 5.78 -4.79
C ASN A 94 -19.36 6.40 -4.36
N GLU A 95 -18.91 7.42 -5.08
CA GLU A 95 -17.60 8.04 -4.85
C GLU A 95 -17.43 8.62 -3.44
N GLU A 96 -18.46 9.28 -2.91
CA GLU A 96 -18.41 9.90 -1.59
C GLU A 96 -18.34 8.86 -0.47
N ASP A 97 -19.23 7.86 -0.51
CA ASP A 97 -19.26 6.79 0.49
C ASP A 97 -17.98 5.94 0.44
N ALA A 98 -17.45 5.68 -0.76
CA ALA A 98 -16.18 4.98 -0.91
C ALA A 98 -15.02 5.78 -0.29
N LYS A 99 -14.96 7.10 -0.51
CA LYS A 99 -13.95 7.97 0.12
C LYS A 99 -14.07 7.96 1.64
N ASN A 100 -15.28 8.06 2.17
CA ASN A 100 -15.54 8.03 3.60
C ASN A 100 -15.12 6.69 4.21
N LEU A 101 -15.41 5.57 3.54
CA LEU A 101 -15.03 4.24 3.99
C LEU A 101 -13.50 4.04 3.98
N LEU A 102 -12.81 4.49 2.92
CA LEU A 102 -11.34 4.46 2.87
C LEU A 102 -10.70 5.36 3.93
N HIS A 103 -11.29 6.54 4.17
CA HIS A 103 -10.84 7.45 5.20
C HIS A 103 -10.95 6.80 6.59
N LEU A 104 -12.09 6.19 6.90
CA LEU A 104 -12.30 5.43 8.13
C LEU A 104 -11.25 4.33 8.27
N GLY A 105 -11.05 3.49 7.25
CA GLY A 105 -10.03 2.44 7.28
C GLY A 105 -8.62 2.94 7.52
N LYS A 106 -8.23 4.02 6.84
CA LYS A 106 -6.93 4.66 7.03
C LYS A 106 -6.78 5.17 8.47
N LEU A 107 -7.78 5.88 9.01
CA LEU A 107 -7.76 6.34 10.40
C LEU A 107 -7.72 5.18 11.39
N THR A 108 -8.53 4.14 11.20
CA THR A 108 -8.50 2.94 12.05
C THR A 108 -7.12 2.30 12.02
N SER A 109 -6.49 2.15 10.85
CA SER A 109 -5.15 1.55 10.75
C SER A 109 -4.09 2.31 11.58
N GLN A 110 -4.24 3.64 11.68
CA GLN A 110 -3.37 4.51 12.47
C GLN A 110 -3.73 4.45 13.96
N SER A 111 -5.02 4.58 14.30
CA SER A 111 -5.51 4.56 15.69
C SER A 111 -5.25 3.22 16.40
N LYS A 112 -5.34 2.11 15.66
CA LYS A 112 -5.03 0.76 16.15
C LYS A 112 -3.54 0.39 15.96
N ASN A 113 -2.75 1.33 15.46
CA ASN A 113 -1.29 1.22 15.28
C ASN A 113 -0.84 -0.03 14.52
N CYS A 114 -1.53 -0.36 13.42
CA CYS A 114 -1.23 -1.56 12.62
C CYS A 114 0.24 -1.60 12.14
N MET A 115 0.83 -0.43 11.86
CA MET A 115 2.23 -0.30 11.44
C MET A 115 3.26 -0.70 12.52
N ASN A 116 2.85 -0.84 13.77
CA ASN A 116 3.73 -1.33 14.84
C ASN A 116 3.94 -2.85 14.81
N CYS A 117 3.13 -3.57 14.01
CA CYS A 117 3.33 -4.99 13.74
C CYS A 117 3.61 -5.28 12.27
N HIS A 118 2.97 -4.54 11.37
CA HIS A 118 3.02 -4.75 9.93
C HIS A 118 3.79 -3.65 9.22
N THR A 119 4.23 -3.93 8.00
CA THR A 119 4.56 -2.87 7.05
C THR A 119 3.36 -2.55 6.15
N LEU A 120 3.21 -1.27 5.80
CA LEU A 120 2.30 -0.75 4.79
C LEU A 120 3.15 -0.02 3.75
N LEU A 121 3.05 -0.40 2.47
CA LEU A 121 3.95 0.11 1.42
C LEU A 121 5.43 -0.04 1.82
N GLY A 122 5.79 -1.12 2.51
CA GLY A 122 7.15 -1.38 2.99
C GLY A 122 7.60 -0.56 4.20
N ASN A 123 6.73 0.26 4.79
CA ASN A 123 7.04 1.07 5.97
C ASN A 123 6.31 0.52 7.19
N GLY A 124 7.02 0.30 8.31
CA GLY A 124 6.45 -0.20 9.56
C GLY A 124 7.34 -1.24 10.22
N ALA A 125 6.75 -2.08 11.07
CA ALA A 125 7.44 -3.17 11.75
C ALA A 125 7.36 -4.49 10.97
N TYR A 126 8.30 -5.40 11.26
CA TYR A 126 8.43 -6.70 10.59
C TYR A 126 8.00 -7.87 11.48
N TYR A 127 7.22 -7.60 12.53
CA TYR A 127 6.67 -8.66 13.37
C TYR A 127 5.67 -9.50 12.57
N ALA A 128 4.87 -8.89 11.72
CA ALA A 128 3.88 -9.55 10.88
C ALA A 128 4.09 -9.19 9.39
N PRO A 129 3.44 -9.90 8.45
CA PRO A 129 3.62 -9.67 7.02
C PRO A 129 3.21 -8.26 6.56
N ASP A 130 3.76 -7.84 5.42
CA ASP A 130 3.38 -6.59 4.75
C ASP A 130 1.93 -6.64 4.24
N LEU A 131 1.15 -5.60 4.52
CA LEU A 131 -0.28 -5.57 4.16
C LEU A 131 -0.57 -4.87 2.83
N THR A 132 0.45 -4.43 2.07
CA THR A 132 0.26 -3.68 0.82
C THR A 132 -0.63 -4.42 -0.16
N LYS A 133 -0.49 -5.75 -0.23
CA LYS A 133 -1.27 -6.62 -1.13
C LYS A 133 -2.12 -7.64 -0.36
N ALA A 134 -2.46 -7.36 0.90
CA ALA A 134 -3.16 -8.32 1.77
C ALA A 134 -4.52 -8.77 1.20
N TRP A 135 -5.23 -7.90 0.48
CA TRP A 135 -6.50 -8.24 -0.18
C TRP A 135 -6.35 -9.38 -1.21
N LEU A 136 -5.16 -9.52 -1.80
CA LEU A 136 -4.89 -10.47 -2.87
C LEU A 136 -4.33 -11.81 -2.37
N ASP A 137 -4.10 -11.94 -1.07
CA ASP A 137 -3.56 -13.15 -0.46
C ASP A 137 -4.49 -14.35 -0.78
N PRO A 138 -3.97 -15.44 -1.38
CA PRO A 138 -4.73 -16.65 -1.66
C PRO A 138 -5.44 -17.24 -0.44
N ALA A 139 -4.99 -16.94 0.78
CA ALA A 139 -5.63 -17.37 2.01
C ALA A 139 -7.10 -16.95 2.11
N TRP A 140 -7.47 -15.79 1.54
CA TRP A 140 -8.84 -15.26 1.57
C TRP A 140 -9.72 -15.70 0.40
N LYS A 141 -9.11 -16.21 -0.68
CA LYS A 141 -9.81 -16.53 -1.94
C LYS A 141 -10.63 -17.82 -1.80
N ASP A 142 -11.41 -18.11 -2.85
CA ASP A 142 -12.23 -19.32 -2.93
C ASP A 142 -11.40 -20.60 -2.67
N GLY A 143 -11.80 -21.33 -1.63
CA GLY A 143 -11.09 -22.54 -1.18
C GLY A 143 -9.82 -22.29 -0.36
N GLY A 144 -9.52 -21.03 -0.05
CA GLY A 144 -8.43 -20.63 0.83
C GLY A 144 -8.73 -20.95 2.31
N PRO A 145 -7.69 -21.20 3.13
CA PRO A 145 -7.86 -21.58 4.53
C PRO A 145 -8.67 -20.57 5.35
N MET A 146 -8.52 -19.25 5.11
CA MET A 146 -9.20 -18.24 5.91
C MET A 146 -10.68 -18.11 5.59
N GLN A 147 -11.09 -18.36 4.35
CA GLN A 147 -12.51 -18.37 3.98
C GLN A 147 -13.25 -19.49 4.72
N GLY A 148 -12.65 -20.70 4.75
CA GLY A 148 -13.19 -21.84 5.49
C GLY A 148 -13.20 -21.62 7.01
N MET A 149 -12.13 -21.06 7.58
CA MET A 149 -12.03 -20.81 9.02
C MET A 149 -13.03 -19.76 9.51
N THR A 150 -13.23 -18.68 8.74
CA THR A 150 -14.16 -17.60 9.12
C THR A 150 -15.62 -17.94 8.81
N GLY A 151 -15.87 -18.96 7.98
CA GLY A 151 -17.22 -19.37 7.55
C GLY A 151 -17.95 -18.30 6.72
N LYS A 152 -17.20 -17.36 6.11
CA LYS A 152 -17.75 -16.30 5.27
C LYS A 152 -17.57 -16.63 3.80
N ASN A 153 -18.53 -16.22 2.98
CA ASN A 153 -18.52 -16.55 1.55
C ASN A 153 -17.79 -15.51 0.70
N SER A 154 -17.62 -14.28 1.20
CA SER A 154 -16.90 -13.21 0.50
C SER A 154 -15.56 -12.91 1.15
N VAL A 155 -14.59 -12.47 0.34
CA VAL A 155 -13.24 -12.07 0.80
C VAL A 155 -13.35 -10.94 1.82
N GLU A 156 -14.21 -9.95 1.57
CA GLU A 156 -14.36 -8.80 2.44
C GLU A 156 -14.94 -9.15 3.81
N GLU A 157 -15.91 -10.06 3.88
CA GLU A 157 -16.48 -10.52 5.14
C GLU A 157 -15.51 -11.42 5.90
N ALA A 158 -14.75 -12.27 5.20
CA ALA A 158 -13.73 -13.12 5.82
C ALA A 158 -12.64 -12.28 6.49
N ILE A 159 -12.10 -11.27 5.80
CA ILE A 159 -11.10 -10.36 6.38
C ILE A 159 -11.71 -9.57 7.54
N SER A 160 -12.94 -9.05 7.39
CA SER A 160 -13.65 -8.30 8.43
C SER A 160 -13.88 -9.14 9.69
N GLU A 161 -14.26 -10.42 9.55
CA GLU A 161 -14.45 -11.36 10.66
C GLU A 161 -13.12 -11.63 11.39
N PHE A 162 -12.04 -11.89 10.63
CA PHE A 162 -10.70 -12.08 11.20
C PHE A 162 -10.25 -10.85 12.01
N LEU A 163 -10.44 -9.64 11.48
CA LEU A 163 -10.03 -8.41 12.17
C LEU A 163 -10.79 -8.17 13.47
N GLN A 164 -12.06 -8.57 13.55
CA GLN A 164 -12.87 -8.46 14.77
C GLN A 164 -12.52 -9.54 15.80
N HIS A 165 -12.10 -10.72 15.33
CA HIS A 165 -11.89 -11.89 16.18
C HIS A 165 -10.55 -12.60 15.92
N PRO A 166 -9.40 -11.90 15.97
CA PRO A 166 -8.12 -12.46 15.53
C PRO A 166 -7.68 -13.67 16.37
N SER A 167 -7.99 -13.68 17.66
CA SER A 167 -7.66 -14.77 18.59
C SER A 167 -8.37 -16.09 18.27
N GLN A 168 -9.47 -16.07 17.51
CA GLN A 168 -10.21 -17.28 17.12
C GLN A 168 -9.57 -18.01 15.94
N TYR A 169 -8.61 -17.38 15.27
CA TYR A 169 -7.98 -17.89 14.04
C TYR A 169 -6.46 -17.96 14.20
N PRO A 170 -5.92 -18.95 14.95
CA PRO A 170 -4.48 -19.10 15.13
C PRO A 170 -3.84 -19.61 13.84
N THR A 171 -3.39 -18.68 12.99
CA THR A 171 -2.75 -18.98 11.69
C THR A 171 -1.24 -19.18 11.80
N HIS A 172 -0.61 -18.59 12.82
CA HIS A 172 0.83 -18.62 13.02
C HIS A 172 1.22 -18.52 14.49
N ALA A 173 2.49 -18.84 14.79
CA ALA A 173 3.09 -18.62 16.11
C ALA A 173 3.08 -17.14 16.55
N ARG A 174 3.02 -16.22 15.59
CA ARG A 174 2.86 -14.78 15.80
C ARG A 174 1.39 -14.44 15.60
N MET A 175 0.71 -14.07 16.68
CA MET A 175 -0.73 -13.80 16.68
C MET A 175 -1.00 -12.30 16.66
N MET A 176 -2.02 -11.90 15.91
CA MET A 176 -2.55 -10.55 15.99
C MET A 176 -3.30 -10.39 17.33
N PRO A 177 -2.98 -9.37 18.15
CA PRO A 177 -3.72 -9.11 19.38
C PRO A 177 -5.14 -8.64 19.06
N ASP A 178 -6.07 -8.83 19.99
CA ASP A 178 -7.41 -8.26 19.90
C ASP A 178 -7.37 -6.75 20.18
N LEU A 179 -7.47 -5.96 19.10
CA LEU A 179 -7.45 -4.50 19.13
C LEU A 179 -8.85 -3.87 19.30
N LYS A 180 -9.86 -4.69 19.61
CA LYS A 180 -11.27 -4.28 19.75
C LYS A 180 -11.73 -3.48 18.53
N ILE A 181 -11.46 -4.01 17.34
CA ILE A 181 -11.88 -3.42 16.07
C ILE A 181 -13.38 -3.64 15.93
N THR A 182 -14.16 -2.57 15.75
CA THR A 182 -15.61 -2.69 15.53
C THR A 182 -15.92 -3.19 14.11
N LYS A 183 -17.18 -3.56 13.88
CA LYS A 183 -17.63 -3.95 12.54
C LYS A 183 -17.39 -2.85 11.50
N GLU A 184 -17.75 -1.61 11.82
CA GLU A 184 -17.61 -0.45 10.95
C GLU A 184 -16.12 -0.15 10.66
N GLU A 185 -15.29 -0.18 11.71
CA GLU A 185 -13.83 -0.04 11.59
C GLU A 185 -13.23 -1.14 10.70
N SER A 186 -13.69 -2.39 10.86
CA SER A 186 -13.21 -3.52 10.06
C SER A 186 -13.59 -3.37 8.58
N MET A 187 -14.80 -2.92 8.26
CA MET A 187 -15.23 -2.67 6.88
C MET A 187 -14.36 -1.58 6.24
N GLY A 188 -14.08 -0.50 6.98
CA GLY A 188 -13.15 0.54 6.56
C GLY A 188 -11.75 -0.02 6.29
N LEU A 189 -11.20 -0.80 7.23
CA LEU A 189 -9.88 -1.43 7.08
C LEU A 189 -9.82 -2.32 5.84
N VAL A 190 -10.82 -3.17 5.61
CA VAL A 190 -10.87 -4.03 4.41
C VAL A 190 -10.89 -3.18 3.14
N ALA A 191 -11.70 -2.11 3.11
CA ALA A 191 -11.75 -1.20 1.97
C ALA A 191 -10.37 -0.56 1.72
N PHE A 192 -9.72 -0.10 2.79
CA PHE A 192 -8.39 0.49 2.74
C PHE A 192 -7.33 -0.50 2.25
N LEU A 193 -7.35 -1.75 2.71
CA LEU A 193 -6.44 -2.80 2.25
C LEU A 193 -6.68 -3.19 0.78
N LYS A 194 -7.94 -3.23 0.35
CA LYS A 194 -8.31 -3.46 -1.05
C LYS A 194 -7.83 -2.33 -1.95
N HIS A 195 -8.06 -1.07 -1.55
CA HIS A 195 -7.54 0.11 -2.26
C HIS A 195 -6.01 0.11 -2.30
N MET A 196 -5.35 -0.16 -1.19
CA MET A 196 -3.88 -0.25 -1.14
C MET A 196 -3.32 -1.31 -2.09
N SER A 197 -4.01 -2.45 -2.19
CA SER A 197 -3.64 -3.53 -3.11
C SER A 197 -3.77 -3.13 -4.57
N SER A 198 -4.54 -2.08 -4.89
CA SER A 198 -4.67 -1.53 -6.25
C SER A 198 -3.67 -0.41 -6.57
N ILE A 199 -2.87 0.04 -5.61
CA ILE A 199 -1.85 1.07 -5.83
C ILE A 199 -0.69 0.50 -6.65
N ASP A 200 -0.26 1.24 -7.66
CA ASP A 200 0.96 0.94 -8.40
C ASP A 200 2.19 1.39 -7.59
N THR A 201 2.78 0.41 -6.93
CA THR A 201 3.96 0.56 -6.07
C THR A 201 5.28 0.35 -6.82
N ASN A 202 5.28 0.39 -8.17
CA ASN A 202 6.44 0.07 -9.02
C ASN A 202 7.03 -1.32 -8.73
N GLY A 203 6.15 -2.32 -8.60
CA GLY A 203 6.54 -3.72 -8.45
C GLY A 203 6.84 -4.16 -7.01
N PHE A 204 6.45 -3.38 -6.00
CA PHE A 204 6.54 -3.77 -4.58
C PHE A 204 5.22 -4.39 -4.05
N PRO A 205 5.24 -5.38 -3.15
CA PRO A 205 6.36 -6.27 -2.87
C PRO A 205 6.74 -7.05 -4.14
N ARG A 206 8.03 -7.35 -4.31
CA ARG A 206 8.51 -8.10 -5.47
C ARG A 206 8.03 -9.56 -5.40
N ASN A 207 7.78 -10.15 -6.56
CA ASN A 207 7.42 -11.56 -6.72
C ASN A 207 6.11 -11.97 -6.02
N PHE A 208 5.15 -11.05 -5.88
CA PHE A 208 3.92 -11.32 -5.14
C PHE A 208 3.02 -12.36 -5.84
N SER A 209 2.93 -12.37 -7.17
CA SER A 209 2.09 -13.36 -7.87
C SER A 209 2.78 -14.68 -8.16
N LYS A 210 4.05 -14.84 -7.78
CA LYS A 210 4.80 -16.05 -8.13
C LYS A 210 4.32 -17.24 -7.31
N THR A 211 3.95 -18.33 -7.97
CA THR A 211 3.77 -19.62 -7.30
C THR A 211 5.13 -20.21 -6.88
N ASP A 212 5.13 -21.19 -5.98
CA ASP A 212 6.33 -21.91 -5.54
C ASP A 212 7.11 -22.54 -6.70
N GLU A 213 6.42 -23.03 -7.73
CA GLU A 213 7.05 -23.56 -8.95
C GLU A 213 7.71 -22.45 -9.79
N GLN A 214 7.05 -21.29 -9.88
CA GLN A 214 7.58 -20.11 -10.57
C GLN A 214 8.81 -19.53 -9.86
N PHE A 215 8.86 -19.61 -8.53
CA PHE A 215 10.03 -19.22 -7.75
C PHE A 215 11.21 -20.17 -7.95
N LYS A 216 10.98 -21.49 -7.94
CA LYS A 216 12.02 -22.53 -8.12
C LYS A 216 12.66 -22.53 -9.51
N ARG A 217 11.93 -22.13 -10.55
CA ARG A 217 12.43 -22.06 -11.94
C ARG A 217 13.26 -20.79 -12.23
N GLY A 218 13.44 -19.88 -11.28
CA GLY A 218 14.18 -18.62 -11.49
C GLY A 218 13.53 -17.67 -12.51
N GLY A 219 12.26 -17.88 -12.85
CA GLY A 219 11.56 -17.15 -13.92
C GLY A 219 10.62 -16.08 -13.39
N SER A 220 10.77 -14.85 -13.87
CA SER A 220 9.64 -13.94 -14.10
C SER A 220 8.80 -14.55 -15.22
N ASN A 221 7.59 -15.00 -14.96
CA ASN A 221 6.75 -15.58 -16.02
C ASN A 221 6.17 -14.43 -16.86
N ALA A 222 6.93 -14.05 -17.87
CA ALA A 222 6.34 -13.95 -19.20
C ALA A 222 6.13 -15.39 -19.67
N HIS A 223 4.86 -15.81 -19.71
CA HIS A 223 4.21 -16.89 -20.48
C HIS A 223 3.00 -17.39 -19.70
#